data_AF-A0AAV5RS93-F1
#
_entry.id   AF-A0AAV5RS93-F1
#
_cell.length_a   1.000
_cell.length_b   1.000
_cell.length_c   1.000
_cell.angle_alpha   90.00
_cell.angle_beta   90.00
_cell.angle_gamma   90.00
#
_symmetry.space_group_name_H-M   'P 1'
#
loop_
_entity.id
_entity.type
_entity.pdbx_description
1 polymer ?
#
loop_
_entity_poly.entity_id
_entity_poly.type
_entity_poly.pdbx_seq_one_letter_code
_entity_poly.pdbx_strand_id
1 'polypeptide(L)'
;MDSPERNVEKYTAVLVAQYLKKKGYLNTLKDFQREASVPVSVTDDLDNGTASSKLDDLQSIVSDRVGFDDYMLKDRLKDLTLNDALPPIDTERFRISSWNFDVKFNNVASKSLNFIPISMAFCHDSPESLLISTAGRELAVFDEQLDKQKTVVDENGKSLGVVKLAGAIPGSNMLYACTMDGSLHLFNEKYESLQNGKHKLHARMITQIQFSKKSHHEWYVVTSGMDNTLKVSILDNSTLCPTLTERSVTNLLSACTTMNMASCEVTVGNSKITKQLVILSRMDFTHLVCYLIDENSKLQNIFNIALNNAQFSTHSFNVRDVEIINAQDYSNTPIFSHNTFLAVATSHVPYMRLVLVELPDITEAIESYYNSEGTPDTSSMQTHTYYDKIMRNIATQIPQDSYSQPVMKYIPKCGGLVVGGDASIYAIDLHNGESWELEVAGYTPGERVKSLDVDRVSSVISVGTASKNVLVAKL
;
A
#
# COMPACT_ATOMS: atom_id res chain seq x y z
N MET A 1 29.67 -31.22 34.77
CA MET A 1 30.14 -31.25 33.38
C MET A 1 29.10 -30.52 32.56
N ASP A 2 29.43 -29.33 32.04
CA ASP A 2 28.51 -28.59 31.16
C ASP A 2 28.26 -29.42 29.89
N SER A 3 27.01 -29.46 29.42
CA SER A 3 26.68 -30.15 28.18
C SER A 3 27.42 -29.49 27.00
N PRO A 4 27.87 -30.27 26.00
CA PRO A 4 28.54 -29.73 24.82
C PRO A 4 27.69 -28.65 24.11
N GLU A 5 26.36 -28.76 24.14
CA GLU A 5 25.43 -27.75 23.60
C GLU A 5 25.56 -26.38 24.28
N ARG A 6 25.67 -26.34 25.62
CA ARG A 6 25.85 -25.07 26.37
C ARG A 6 27.19 -24.39 26.04
N ASN A 7 28.21 -25.17 25.71
CA ASN A 7 29.50 -24.62 25.31
C ASN A 7 29.45 -24.04 23.88
N VAL A 8 28.68 -24.65 22.98
CA VAL A 8 28.44 -24.12 21.62
C VAL A 8 27.65 -22.81 21.66
N GLU A 9 26.61 -22.72 22.49
CA GLU A 9 25.83 -21.49 22.65
C GLU A 9 26.67 -20.34 23.19
N LYS A 10 27.44 -20.59 24.26
CA LYS A 10 28.36 -19.59 24.83
C LYS A 10 29.42 -19.14 23.82
N TYR A 11 30.00 -20.08 23.08
CA TYR A 11 31.00 -19.77 22.07
C TYR A 11 30.41 -18.97 20.90
N THR A 12 29.23 -19.34 20.41
CA THR A 12 28.50 -18.59 19.37
C THR A 12 28.21 -17.16 19.83
N ALA A 13 27.73 -16.99 21.07
CA ALA A 13 27.43 -15.67 21.61
C ALA A 13 28.69 -14.79 21.71
N VAL A 14 29.84 -15.37 22.07
CA VAL A 14 31.13 -14.68 22.06
C VAL A 14 31.52 -14.21 20.65
N LEU A 15 31.41 -15.08 19.65
CA LEU A 15 31.72 -14.75 18.25
C LEU A 15 30.83 -13.60 17.71
N VAL A 16 29.53 -13.63 18.04
CA VAL A 16 28.59 -12.56 17.67
C VAL A 16 28.98 -11.24 18.35
N ALA A 17 29.31 -11.25 19.64
CA ALA A 17 29.71 -10.04 20.36
C ALA A 17 31.00 -9.42 19.77
N GLN A 18 31.98 -10.25 19.40
CA GLN A 18 33.20 -9.78 18.73
C GLN A 18 32.90 -9.18 17.35
N TYR A 19 32.00 -9.80 16.58
CA TYR A 19 31.56 -9.27 15.29
C TYR A 19 30.87 -7.91 15.42
N LEU A 20 29.92 -7.79 16.37
CA LEU A 20 29.20 -6.54 16.63
C LEU A 20 30.17 -5.40 17.03
N LYS A 21 31.17 -5.68 17.88
CA LYS A 21 32.21 -4.71 18.23
C LYS A 21 33.06 -4.32 17.02
N LYS A 22 33.54 -5.29 16.23
CA LYS A 22 34.38 -5.07 15.04
C LYS A 22 33.67 -4.22 13.97
N LYS A 23 32.35 -4.35 13.84
CA LYS A 23 31.53 -3.56 12.91
C LYS A 23 31.04 -2.22 13.48
N GLY A 24 31.35 -1.92 14.74
CA GLY A 24 30.99 -0.64 15.38
C GLY A 24 29.53 -0.55 15.82
N TYR A 25 28.81 -1.67 15.92
CA TYR A 25 27.41 -1.71 16.37
C TYR A 25 27.30 -1.63 17.89
N LEU A 26 27.76 -0.52 18.48
CA LEU A 26 27.94 -0.37 19.92
C LEU A 26 26.64 -0.45 20.73
N ASN A 27 25.52 0.03 20.18
CA ASN A 27 24.22 -0.04 20.85
C ASN A 27 23.72 -1.50 20.89
N THR A 28 23.68 -2.15 19.72
CA THR A 28 23.33 -3.57 19.58
C THR A 28 24.22 -4.48 20.42
N LEU A 29 25.52 -4.19 20.51
CA LEU A 29 26.46 -4.93 21.33
C LEU A 29 26.08 -4.88 22.82
N LYS A 30 25.71 -3.70 23.34
CA LYS A 30 25.31 -3.56 24.75
C LYS A 30 24.04 -4.33 25.06
N ASP A 31 23.04 -4.25 24.19
CA ASP A 31 21.78 -4.96 24.36
C ASP A 31 22.00 -6.48 24.25
N PHE A 32 22.79 -6.92 23.27
CA PHE A 32 23.16 -8.32 23.10
C PHE A 32 23.96 -8.88 24.29
N GLN A 33 24.96 -8.15 24.81
CA GLN A 33 25.72 -8.57 25.99
C GLN A 33 24.82 -8.74 27.23
N ARG A 34 23.82 -7.87 27.38
CA ARG A 34 22.83 -7.93 28.45
C ARG A 34 21.91 -9.15 28.32
N GLU A 35 21.39 -9.40 27.12
CA GLU A 35 20.44 -10.49 26.87
C GLU A 35 21.11 -11.87 26.83
N ALA A 36 22.22 -12.00 26.10
CA ALA A 36 22.96 -13.24 25.96
C ALA A 36 23.91 -13.52 27.14
N SER A 37 23.94 -12.63 28.15
CA SER A 37 24.81 -12.75 29.34
C SER A 37 26.30 -12.94 29.00
N VAL A 38 26.78 -12.22 27.97
CA VAL A 38 28.17 -12.30 27.51
C VAL A 38 29.02 -11.29 28.29
N PRO A 39 30.11 -11.73 28.96
CA PRO A 39 30.99 -10.82 29.68
C PRO A 39 31.69 -9.82 28.75
N VAL A 40 31.78 -8.55 29.19
CA VAL A 40 32.42 -7.46 28.43
C VAL A 40 33.91 -7.74 28.15
N SER A 41 34.58 -8.46 29.07
CA SER A 41 35.99 -8.84 28.96
C SER A 41 36.32 -9.57 27.66
N VAL A 42 35.38 -10.35 27.12
CA VAL A 42 35.59 -11.15 25.90
C VAL A 42 35.68 -10.27 24.64
N THR A 43 35.14 -9.06 24.72
CA THR A 43 35.23 -8.07 23.64
C THR A 43 36.38 -7.08 23.84
N ASP A 44 36.88 -6.90 25.08
CA ASP A 44 38.00 -6.00 25.40
C ASP A 44 39.37 -6.58 25.03
N ASP A 45 39.48 -7.90 24.97
CA ASP A 45 40.67 -8.62 24.51
C ASP A 45 41.03 -8.36 23.02
N LEU A 46 40.15 -7.69 22.26
CA LEU A 46 40.43 -7.25 20.89
C LEU A 46 41.33 -5.99 20.83
N ASP A 47 41.26 -5.12 21.84
CA ASP A 47 41.99 -3.84 21.86
C ASP A 47 43.35 -3.96 22.56
N ASN A 48 43.45 -4.87 23.53
CA ASN A 48 44.68 -5.16 24.24
C ASN A 48 45.30 -6.41 23.65
N GLY A 49 46.33 -6.27 22.80
CA GLY A 49 47.00 -7.34 22.04
C GLY A 49 47.71 -8.44 22.84
N THR A 50 47.19 -8.84 24.00
CA THR A 50 47.62 -10.01 24.76
C THR A 50 47.10 -11.29 24.12
N ALA A 51 48.03 -12.02 23.51
CA ALA A 51 47.86 -13.20 22.67
C ALA A 51 47.39 -14.49 23.40
N SER A 52 46.50 -14.41 24.40
CA SER A 52 46.10 -15.56 25.21
C SER A 52 44.61 -15.94 25.10
N SER A 53 44.05 -15.84 23.91
CA SER A 53 43.17 -16.83 23.26
C SER A 53 42.56 -16.15 22.04
N LYS A 54 43.24 -16.22 20.89
CA LYS A 54 42.60 -15.82 19.63
C LYS A 54 41.50 -16.84 19.35
N LEU A 55 40.30 -16.55 19.83
CA LEU A 55 39.10 -17.20 19.33
C LEU A 55 38.99 -16.81 17.85
N ASP A 56 38.63 -17.77 17.01
CA ASP A 56 38.47 -17.52 15.59
C ASP A 56 37.45 -16.40 15.34
N ASP A 57 37.68 -15.55 14.34
CA ASP A 57 36.71 -14.51 13.97
C ASP A 57 35.50 -15.16 13.29
N LEU A 58 34.28 -14.76 13.67
CA LEU A 58 33.04 -15.26 13.09
C LEU A 58 33.07 -15.16 11.56
N GLN A 59 33.60 -14.05 11.04
CA GLN A 59 33.70 -13.84 9.59
C GLN A 59 34.67 -14.84 8.94
N SER A 60 35.74 -15.25 9.62
CA SER A 60 36.70 -16.23 9.12
C SER A 60 36.10 -17.64 9.14
N ILE A 61 35.44 -18.02 10.24
CA ILE A 61 34.72 -19.30 10.35
C ILE A 61 33.66 -19.43 9.25
N VAL A 62 32.86 -18.38 9.04
CA VAL A 62 31.83 -18.36 8.00
C VAL A 62 32.47 -18.37 6.61
N SER A 63 33.55 -17.61 6.38
CA SER A 63 34.28 -17.62 5.10
C SER A 63 34.83 -19.00 4.76
N ASP A 64 35.39 -19.71 5.74
CA ASP A 64 35.91 -21.07 5.56
C ASP A 64 34.78 -22.05 5.26
N ARG A 65 33.61 -21.89 5.93
CA ARG A 65 32.43 -22.72 5.66
C ARG A 65 31.83 -22.44 4.29
N VAL A 66 31.74 -21.18 3.89
CA VAL A 66 31.28 -20.77 2.55
C VAL A 66 32.22 -21.32 1.48
N GLY A 67 33.54 -21.20 1.68
CA GLY A 67 34.53 -21.76 0.75
C GLY A 67 34.50 -23.30 0.67
N PHE A 68 34.12 -23.99 1.76
CA PHE A 68 34.01 -25.45 1.79
C PHE A 68 32.72 -25.98 1.16
N ASP A 69 31.58 -25.32 1.43
CA ASP A 69 30.25 -25.72 0.96
C ASP A 69 29.80 -24.91 -0.27
N ASP A 70 30.76 -24.40 -1.06
CA ASP A 70 30.56 -23.37 -2.09
C ASP A 70 29.54 -23.75 -3.18
N TYR A 71 29.24 -25.05 -3.35
CA TYR A 71 28.19 -25.54 -4.27
C TYR A 71 26.79 -25.58 -3.61
N MET A 72 26.68 -25.99 -2.34
CA MET A 72 25.40 -26.13 -1.62
C MET A 72 24.94 -24.81 -0.99
N LEU A 73 25.88 -23.99 -0.51
CA LEU A 73 25.61 -22.66 0.00
C LEU A 73 25.31 -21.68 -1.12
N LYS A 74 25.86 -21.81 -2.32
CA LYS A 74 25.47 -20.94 -3.44
C LYS A 74 24.00 -21.08 -3.79
N ASP A 75 23.42 -22.27 -3.73
CA ASP A 75 21.98 -22.43 -4.01
C ASP A 75 21.10 -21.99 -2.82
N ARG A 76 21.51 -22.24 -1.56
CA ARG A 76 20.78 -21.71 -0.39
C ARG A 76 20.92 -20.21 -0.17
N LEU A 77 22.08 -19.64 -0.50
CA LEU A 77 22.29 -18.21 -0.51
C LEU A 77 21.50 -17.61 -1.67
N LYS A 78 21.48 -18.18 -2.89
CA LYS A 78 20.59 -17.73 -3.97
C LYS A 78 19.13 -17.59 -3.54
N ASP A 79 18.63 -18.52 -2.72
CA ASP A 79 17.27 -18.47 -2.15
C ASP A 79 17.10 -17.37 -1.08
N LEU A 80 18.15 -17.06 -0.30
CA LEU A 80 18.19 -15.88 0.59
C LEU A 80 18.37 -14.57 -0.19
N THR A 81 18.94 -14.62 -1.38
CA THR A 81 19.46 -13.48 -2.15
C THR A 81 18.66 -13.22 -3.42
N LEU A 82 17.35 -13.52 -3.42
CA LEU A 82 16.46 -13.23 -4.57
C LEU A 82 16.49 -11.75 -4.98
N ASN A 83 16.92 -10.87 -4.07
CA ASN A 83 16.94 -9.42 -4.20
C ASN A 83 18.32 -8.78 -3.97
N ASP A 84 19.41 -9.55 -3.83
CA ASP A 84 20.75 -8.98 -3.56
C ASP A 84 21.32 -8.13 -4.70
N ALA A 85 20.87 -8.41 -5.93
CA ALA A 85 21.24 -7.66 -7.11
C ALA A 85 20.28 -6.48 -7.39
N LEU A 86 19.42 -6.11 -6.44
CA LEU A 86 18.56 -4.95 -6.62
C LEU A 86 19.42 -3.69 -6.80
N PRO A 87 19.06 -2.82 -7.76
CA PRO A 87 19.76 -1.56 -7.92
C PRO A 87 19.66 -0.74 -6.62
N PRO A 88 20.72 0.01 -6.28
CA PRO A 88 20.67 0.93 -5.16
C PRO A 88 19.53 1.92 -5.39
N ILE A 89 18.74 2.14 -4.35
CA ILE A 89 17.67 3.13 -4.39
C ILE A 89 18.19 4.43 -3.81
N ASP A 90 17.79 5.56 -4.39
CA ASP A 90 18.12 6.87 -3.84
C ASP A 90 17.31 7.09 -2.56
N THR A 91 17.87 6.61 -1.44
CA THR A 91 17.28 6.75 -0.11
C THR A 91 17.22 8.20 0.36
N GLU A 92 18.06 9.08 -0.19
CA GLU A 92 18.03 10.50 0.18
C GLU A 92 16.85 11.22 -0.47
N ARG A 93 16.58 10.91 -1.74
CA ARG A 93 15.44 11.45 -2.49
C ARG A 93 14.12 10.85 -2.03
N PHE A 94 14.00 9.52 -2.05
CA PHE A 94 12.72 8.84 -1.80
C PHE A 94 12.47 8.53 -0.32
N ARG A 95 13.48 8.71 0.55
CA ARG A 95 13.38 8.49 2.01
C ARG A 95 12.80 7.13 2.39
N ILE A 96 13.14 6.10 1.62
CA ILE A 96 12.72 4.74 1.87
C ILE A 96 13.56 4.18 3.03
N SER A 97 12.93 4.05 4.19
CA SER A 97 13.50 3.42 5.38
C SER A 97 13.34 1.90 5.33
N SER A 98 14.23 1.19 6.02
CA SER A 98 14.02 -0.22 6.34
C SER A 98 12.82 -0.40 7.27
N TRP A 99 12.30 -1.63 7.29
CA TRP A 99 11.22 -1.97 8.20
C TRP A 99 11.65 -1.79 9.65
N ASN A 100 10.78 -1.22 10.47
CA ASN A 100 11.00 -1.13 11.91
C ASN A 100 10.65 -2.47 12.58
N PHE A 101 11.65 -3.30 12.86
CA PHE A 101 11.45 -4.61 13.46
C PHE A 101 11.07 -4.56 14.96
N ASP A 102 11.12 -3.39 15.59
CA ASP A 102 10.71 -3.22 16.99
C ASP A 102 9.19 -3.12 17.15
N VAL A 103 8.46 -2.79 16.09
CA VAL A 103 7.00 -2.64 16.15
C VAL A 103 6.29 -3.99 16.02
N LYS A 104 5.28 -4.22 16.86
CA LYS A 104 4.50 -5.47 16.88
C LYS A 104 3.02 -5.17 16.88
N PHE A 105 2.28 -5.84 16.01
CA PHE A 105 0.83 -5.69 15.95
C PHE A 105 0.15 -6.46 17.09
N ASN A 106 -0.42 -5.71 18.02
CA ASN A 106 -1.24 -6.25 19.09
C ASN A 106 -2.70 -6.36 18.63
N ASN A 107 -3.34 -7.46 18.99
CA ASN A 107 -4.76 -7.67 18.75
C ASN A 107 -5.56 -6.68 19.60
N VAL A 108 -6.39 -5.86 18.96
CA VAL A 108 -7.38 -5.05 19.67
C VAL A 108 -8.68 -5.84 19.78
N ALA A 109 -9.18 -6.35 18.65
CA ALA A 109 -10.39 -7.15 18.62
C ALA A 109 -10.38 -8.13 17.44
N SER A 110 -10.97 -9.32 17.66
CA SER A 110 -11.18 -10.34 16.62
C SER A 110 -12.56 -10.95 16.78
N LYS A 111 -13.31 -11.05 15.68
CA LYS A 111 -14.70 -11.52 15.68
C LYS A 111 -15.06 -12.26 14.39
N SER A 112 -15.80 -13.36 14.52
CA SER A 112 -16.43 -14.03 13.38
C SER A 112 -17.76 -13.36 13.06
N LEU A 113 -17.97 -12.98 11.80
CA LEU A 113 -19.23 -12.48 11.27
C LEU A 113 -20.06 -13.63 10.68
N ASN A 114 -21.36 -13.37 10.45
CA ASN A 114 -22.26 -14.34 9.81
C ASN A 114 -21.94 -14.55 8.32
N PHE A 115 -21.44 -13.50 7.67
CA PHE A 115 -21.15 -13.43 6.25
C PHE A 115 -19.74 -12.89 5.99
N ILE A 116 -19.24 -13.16 4.79
CA ILE A 116 -17.88 -12.76 4.39
C ILE A 116 -17.81 -11.22 4.29
N PRO A 117 -16.84 -10.56 4.95
CA PRO A 117 -16.57 -9.14 4.75
C PRO A 117 -16.05 -8.88 3.32
N ILE A 118 -16.65 -7.91 2.62
CA ILE A 118 -16.31 -7.53 1.24
C ILE A 118 -15.45 -6.26 1.22
N SER A 119 -15.78 -5.31 2.09
CA SER A 119 -15.11 -4.02 2.21
C SER A 119 -15.06 -3.64 3.68
N MET A 120 -13.92 -3.13 4.10
CA MET A 120 -13.70 -2.56 5.43
C MET A 120 -13.00 -1.24 5.23
N ALA A 121 -13.46 -0.20 5.93
CA ALA A 121 -12.84 1.12 5.87
C ALA A 121 -13.00 1.85 7.20
N PHE A 122 -11.95 2.57 7.60
CA PHE A 122 -12.03 3.48 8.74
C PHE A 122 -12.82 4.74 8.38
N CYS A 123 -13.59 5.25 9.34
CA CYS A 123 -14.23 6.56 9.23
C CYS A 123 -13.22 7.66 9.58
N HIS A 124 -12.94 8.59 8.67
CA HIS A 124 -11.89 9.61 8.86
C HIS A 124 -12.09 10.49 10.11
N ASP A 125 -13.33 10.79 10.49
CA ASP A 125 -13.63 11.65 11.65
C ASP A 125 -13.74 10.87 12.98
N SER A 126 -13.77 9.55 12.91
CA SER A 126 -13.77 8.65 14.08
C SER A 126 -12.94 7.42 13.72
N PRO A 127 -11.61 7.45 13.94
CA PRO A 127 -10.72 6.33 13.63
C PRO A 127 -11.07 5.06 14.44
N GLU A 128 -11.89 5.20 15.47
CA GLU A 128 -12.44 4.12 16.28
C GLU A 128 -13.68 3.46 15.64
N SER A 129 -14.22 4.03 14.56
CA SER A 129 -15.38 3.49 13.85
C SER A 129 -14.98 2.86 12.52
N LEU A 130 -15.50 1.66 12.28
CA LEU A 130 -15.25 0.84 11.10
C LEU A 130 -16.55 0.62 10.33
N LEU A 131 -16.53 0.93 9.04
CA LEU A 131 -17.59 0.55 8.11
C LEU A 131 -17.27 -0.81 7.51
N ILE A 132 -18.13 -1.80 7.77
CA ILE A 132 -17.98 -3.15 7.25
C ILE A 132 -19.18 -3.48 6.36
N SER A 133 -18.88 -3.79 5.10
CA SER A 133 -19.84 -4.38 4.16
C SER A 133 -19.67 -5.88 4.12
N THR A 134 -20.77 -6.62 4.14
CA THR A 134 -20.77 -8.08 4.06
C THR A 134 -21.52 -8.62 2.84
N ALA A 135 -21.20 -9.85 2.45
CA ALA A 135 -21.94 -10.59 1.42
C ALA A 135 -23.42 -10.83 1.78
N GLY A 136 -23.80 -10.64 3.05
CA GLY A 136 -25.18 -10.71 3.55
C GLY A 136 -26.05 -9.52 3.18
N ARG A 137 -25.58 -8.58 2.34
CA ARG A 137 -26.28 -7.33 1.98
C ARG A 137 -26.44 -6.38 3.17
N GLU A 138 -25.43 -6.37 4.03
CA GLU A 138 -25.41 -5.56 5.23
C GLU A 138 -24.19 -4.64 5.18
N LEU A 139 -24.45 -3.34 5.32
CA LEU A 139 -23.45 -2.34 5.63
C LEU A 139 -23.69 -1.92 7.07
N ALA A 140 -22.71 -2.12 7.95
CA ALA A 140 -22.84 -1.82 9.37
C ALA A 140 -21.60 -1.11 9.89
N VAL A 141 -21.83 -0.30 10.92
CA VAL A 141 -20.82 0.44 11.67
C VAL A 141 -20.46 -0.37 12.89
N PHE A 142 -19.17 -0.58 13.08
CA PHE A 142 -18.58 -1.24 14.21
C PHE A 142 -17.65 -0.27 14.94
N ASP A 143 -17.48 -0.47 16.24
CA ASP A 143 -16.42 0.22 16.99
C ASP A 143 -15.09 -0.55 16.93
N GLU A 144 -14.07 -0.05 17.62
CA GLU A 144 -12.73 -0.65 17.72
C GLU A 144 -12.77 -2.06 18.34
N GLN A 145 -13.78 -2.36 19.16
CA GLN A 145 -14.00 -3.66 19.78
C GLN A 145 -14.82 -4.62 18.90
N LEU A 146 -15.12 -4.21 17.66
CA LEU A 146 -15.95 -4.94 16.71
C LEU A 146 -17.38 -5.21 17.21
N ASP A 147 -17.90 -4.33 18.06
CA ASP A 147 -19.31 -4.32 18.45
C ASP A 147 -20.12 -3.47 17.50
N LYS A 148 -21.24 -4.06 17.05
CA LYS A 148 -22.08 -3.48 16.02
C LYS A 148 -22.89 -2.33 16.62
N GLN A 149 -22.58 -1.12 16.19
CA GLN A 149 -23.23 0.11 16.65
C GLN A 149 -24.50 0.40 15.86
N LYS A 150 -24.45 0.31 14.52
CA LYS A 150 -25.57 0.68 13.64
C LYS A 150 -25.56 -0.10 12.34
N THR A 151 -26.75 -0.36 11.81
CA THR A 151 -26.91 -0.84 10.42
C THR A 151 -27.24 0.35 9.53
N VAL A 152 -26.51 0.50 8.43
CA VAL A 152 -26.72 1.57 7.45
C VAL A 152 -27.79 1.12 6.44
N VAL A 153 -28.79 1.95 6.24
CA VAL A 153 -29.96 1.69 5.39
C VAL A 153 -30.21 2.89 4.47
N ASP A 154 -30.99 2.68 3.42
CA ASP A 154 -31.43 3.76 2.53
C ASP A 154 -32.42 4.71 3.21
N GLU A 155 -32.82 5.77 2.49
CA GLU A 155 -33.82 6.76 2.92
C GLU A 155 -35.18 6.16 3.31
N ASN A 156 -35.50 4.96 2.82
CA ASN A 156 -36.75 4.23 3.11
C ASN A 156 -36.58 3.16 4.19
N GLY A 157 -35.42 3.08 4.84
CA GLY A 157 -35.09 2.07 5.85
C GLY A 157 -34.82 0.67 5.28
N LYS A 158 -34.58 0.55 3.97
CA LYS A 158 -34.29 -0.73 3.31
C LYS A 158 -32.78 -0.96 3.21
N SER A 159 -32.39 -2.24 3.13
CA SER A 159 -31.01 -2.61 2.82
C SER A 159 -30.60 -2.08 1.44
N LEU A 160 -29.37 -1.55 1.35
CA LEU A 160 -28.74 -1.05 0.13
C LEU A 160 -28.47 -2.16 -0.90
N GLY A 161 -28.58 -3.43 -0.50
CA GLY A 161 -28.07 -4.56 -1.27
C GLY A 161 -26.61 -4.88 -0.92
N VAL A 162 -25.92 -5.61 -1.80
CA VAL A 162 -24.50 -5.92 -1.61
C VAL A 162 -23.68 -4.67 -1.93
N VAL A 163 -22.90 -4.19 -0.95
CA VAL A 163 -22.01 -3.03 -1.09
C VAL A 163 -20.60 -3.53 -1.39
N LYS A 164 -20.01 -3.08 -2.50
CA LYS A 164 -18.66 -3.50 -2.94
C LYS A 164 -17.56 -2.62 -2.34
N LEU A 165 -17.80 -1.32 -2.25
CA LEU A 165 -16.86 -0.32 -1.70
C LEU A 165 -17.64 0.56 -0.72
N ALA A 166 -17.03 0.88 0.41
CA ALA A 166 -17.56 1.85 1.37
C ALA A 166 -16.41 2.58 2.05
N GLY A 167 -16.67 3.79 2.53
CA GLY A 167 -15.68 4.57 3.26
C GLY A 167 -16.14 5.99 3.51
N ALA A 168 -15.21 6.82 4.01
CA ALA A 168 -15.42 8.24 4.20
C ALA A 168 -14.91 9.05 2.99
N ILE A 169 -15.51 10.21 2.75
CA ILE A 169 -15.03 11.16 1.73
C ILE A 169 -13.96 12.05 2.38
N PRO A 170 -12.70 12.06 1.89
CA PRO A 170 -11.63 12.83 2.51
C PRO A 170 -11.95 14.33 2.61
N GLY A 171 -11.70 14.90 3.80
CA GLY A 171 -11.94 16.32 4.08
C GLY A 171 -13.41 16.73 4.05
N SER A 172 -14.31 15.76 4.25
CA SER A 172 -15.76 15.89 4.34
C SER A 172 -16.32 14.98 5.43
N ASN A 173 -17.45 15.41 5.97
CA ASN A 173 -18.22 14.73 7.01
C ASN A 173 -19.22 13.72 6.41
N MET A 174 -18.98 13.28 5.17
CA MET A 174 -19.87 12.40 4.42
C MET A 174 -19.22 11.03 4.24
N LEU A 175 -20.06 10.01 4.26
CA LEU A 175 -19.69 8.63 3.98
C LEU A 175 -20.31 8.21 2.66
N TYR A 176 -19.70 7.22 2.02
CA TYR A 176 -20.20 6.67 0.77
C TYR A 176 -20.30 5.15 0.81
N ALA A 177 -21.21 4.62 0.00
CA ALA A 177 -21.30 3.19 -0.30
C ALA A 177 -21.62 2.99 -1.79
N CYS A 178 -20.84 2.14 -2.45
CA CYS A 178 -21.06 1.73 -3.83
C CYS A 178 -21.67 0.33 -3.85
N THR A 179 -22.87 0.20 -4.39
CA THR A 179 -23.56 -1.08 -4.48
C THR A 179 -23.19 -1.82 -5.77
N MET A 180 -23.41 -3.14 -5.79
CA MET A 180 -23.15 -3.99 -6.97
C MET A 180 -23.93 -3.57 -8.22
N ASP A 181 -25.01 -2.79 -8.06
CA ASP A 181 -25.80 -2.33 -9.19
C ASP A 181 -25.10 -1.18 -9.95
N GLY A 182 -24.08 -0.52 -9.39
CA GLY A 182 -23.42 0.65 -9.98
C GLY A 182 -23.91 2.00 -9.45
N SER A 183 -24.65 2.00 -8.34
CA SER A 183 -25.10 3.22 -7.65
C SER A 183 -24.14 3.61 -6.52
N LEU A 184 -23.94 4.93 -6.38
CA LEU A 184 -23.31 5.58 -5.25
C LEU A 184 -24.41 6.03 -4.27
N HIS A 185 -24.24 5.72 -2.99
CA HIS A 185 -25.08 6.18 -1.90
C HIS A 185 -24.26 7.05 -0.96
N LEU A 186 -24.81 8.18 -0.54
CA LEU A 186 -24.17 9.13 0.36
C LEU A 186 -24.88 9.18 1.72
N PHE A 187 -24.11 9.26 2.79
CA PHE A 187 -24.59 9.31 4.17
C PHE A 187 -23.92 10.46 4.93
N ASN A 188 -24.60 10.95 5.97
CA ASN A 188 -24.00 11.88 6.93
C ASN A 188 -23.10 11.15 7.95
N GLU A 189 -22.43 11.90 8.83
CA GLU A 189 -21.64 11.38 9.96
C GLU A 189 -22.42 10.46 10.89
N LYS A 190 -23.75 10.63 10.96
CA LYS A 190 -24.63 9.81 11.78
C LYS A 190 -25.08 8.54 11.06
N TYR A 191 -24.51 8.24 9.89
CA TYR A 191 -24.83 7.08 9.06
C TYR A 191 -26.29 7.04 8.57
N GLU A 192 -26.88 8.22 8.36
CA GLU A 192 -28.21 8.38 7.79
C GLU A 192 -28.09 8.76 6.31
N SER A 193 -28.94 8.17 5.48
CA SER A 193 -28.96 8.45 4.04
C SER A 193 -29.26 9.93 3.81
N LEU A 194 -28.44 10.58 2.99
CA LEU A 194 -28.69 11.96 2.57
C LEU A 194 -29.86 11.99 1.57
N GLN A 195 -30.68 13.04 1.63
CA GLN A 195 -31.77 13.23 0.68
C GLN A 195 -31.20 13.38 -0.73
N ASN A 196 -31.76 12.65 -1.70
CA ASN A 196 -31.22 12.53 -3.06
C ASN A 196 -29.77 12.02 -3.13
N GLY A 197 -29.24 11.44 -2.06
CA GLY A 197 -27.86 10.93 -2.00
C GLY A 197 -27.62 9.64 -2.77
N LYS A 198 -28.61 9.14 -3.53
CA LYS A 198 -28.48 7.98 -4.40
C LYS A 198 -28.27 8.43 -5.85
N HIS A 199 -27.11 8.09 -6.41
CA HIS A 199 -26.75 8.44 -7.78
C HIS A 199 -26.37 7.20 -8.59
N LYS A 200 -27.05 6.98 -9.71
CA LYS A 200 -26.72 5.90 -10.64
C LYS A 200 -25.56 6.33 -11.53
N LEU A 201 -24.34 5.94 -11.18
CA LEU A 201 -23.13 6.35 -11.92
C LEU A 201 -22.80 5.39 -13.06
N HIS A 202 -22.92 4.09 -12.84
CA HIS A 202 -22.57 3.07 -13.81
C HIS A 202 -23.74 2.13 -14.09
N ALA A 203 -23.77 1.56 -15.29
CA ALA A 203 -24.77 0.55 -15.64
C ALA A 203 -24.49 -0.80 -14.96
N ARG A 204 -23.23 -1.01 -14.56
CA ARG A 204 -22.72 -2.19 -13.84
C ARG A 204 -22.00 -1.78 -12.57
N MET A 205 -21.59 -2.76 -11.76
CA MET A 205 -20.84 -2.55 -10.52
C MET A 205 -19.68 -1.56 -10.68
N ILE A 206 -19.58 -0.60 -9.75
CA ILE A 206 -18.40 0.26 -9.57
C ILE A 206 -17.28 -0.59 -8.97
N THR A 207 -16.15 -0.68 -9.66
CA THR A 207 -14.97 -1.43 -9.20
C THR A 207 -13.99 -0.57 -8.45
N GLN A 208 -13.89 0.71 -8.79
CA GLN A 208 -12.97 1.67 -8.17
C GLN A 208 -13.65 3.04 -8.04
N ILE A 209 -13.39 3.74 -6.93
CA ILE A 209 -13.85 5.11 -6.67
C ILE A 209 -12.77 5.87 -5.91
N GLN A 210 -12.51 7.12 -6.32
CA GLN A 210 -11.57 8.02 -5.65
C GLN A 210 -12.18 9.41 -5.54
N PHE A 211 -11.90 10.08 -4.42
CA PHE A 211 -12.40 11.41 -4.09
C PHE A 211 -11.24 12.39 -3.89
N SER A 212 -11.36 13.59 -4.46
CA SER A 212 -10.40 14.67 -4.21
C SER A 212 -11.13 15.98 -4.06
N LYS A 213 -10.70 16.77 -3.08
CA LYS A 213 -11.29 18.07 -2.79
C LYS A 213 -10.95 19.06 -3.92
N LYS A 214 -11.97 19.63 -4.55
CA LYS A 214 -11.84 20.67 -5.59
C LYS A 214 -11.92 22.06 -4.96
N SER A 215 -12.89 22.26 -4.07
CA SER A 215 -13.11 23.51 -3.34
C SER A 215 -13.62 23.20 -1.93
N HIS A 216 -14.03 24.21 -1.16
CA HIS A 216 -14.52 23.99 0.21
C HIS A 216 -15.75 23.05 0.27
N HIS A 217 -16.60 23.10 -0.75
CA HIS A 217 -17.87 22.34 -0.85
C HIS A 217 -17.96 21.43 -2.08
N GLU A 218 -16.91 21.32 -2.89
CA GLU A 218 -16.93 20.47 -4.08
C GLU A 218 -15.81 19.43 -4.05
N TRP A 219 -16.14 18.23 -4.51
CA TRP A 219 -15.20 17.12 -4.69
C TRP A 219 -15.26 16.60 -6.12
N TYR A 220 -14.10 16.31 -6.68
CA TYR A 220 -13.99 15.40 -7.81
C TYR A 220 -14.28 13.99 -7.33
N VAL A 221 -15.18 13.31 -8.03
CA VAL A 221 -15.51 11.90 -7.85
C VAL A 221 -15.13 11.18 -9.13
N VAL A 222 -14.08 10.38 -9.06
CA VAL A 222 -13.60 9.58 -10.19
C VAL A 222 -14.02 8.15 -9.96
N THR A 223 -14.77 7.56 -10.89
CA THR A 223 -15.25 6.18 -10.79
C THR A 223 -14.90 5.36 -12.01
N SER A 224 -14.60 4.08 -11.78
CA SER A 224 -14.54 3.08 -12.83
C SER A 224 -15.47 1.91 -12.52
N GLY A 225 -16.10 1.37 -13.55
CA GLY A 225 -17.05 0.26 -13.42
C GLY A 225 -16.74 -0.92 -14.33
N MET A 226 -17.43 -2.03 -14.12
CA MET A 226 -17.40 -3.21 -14.99
C MET A 226 -18.05 -2.99 -16.37
N ASP A 227 -18.52 -1.77 -16.63
CA ASP A 227 -18.90 -1.31 -17.97
C ASP A 227 -17.71 -0.74 -18.76
N ASN A 228 -16.49 -0.88 -18.23
CA ASN A 228 -15.24 -0.39 -18.82
C ASN A 228 -15.27 1.12 -19.09
N THR A 229 -15.97 1.88 -18.26
CA THR A 229 -15.96 3.35 -18.33
C THR A 229 -15.21 3.93 -17.14
N LEU A 230 -14.56 5.06 -17.38
CA LEU A 230 -13.96 5.93 -16.38
C LEU A 230 -14.72 7.26 -16.42
N LYS A 231 -15.31 7.65 -15.29
CA LYS A 231 -16.16 8.83 -15.21
C LYS A 231 -15.58 9.83 -14.21
N VAL A 232 -15.65 11.12 -14.55
CA VAL A 232 -15.42 12.21 -13.60
C VAL A 232 -16.72 12.90 -13.35
N SER A 233 -17.09 13.00 -12.08
CA SER A 233 -18.24 13.76 -11.61
C SER A 233 -17.81 14.80 -10.58
N ILE A 234 -18.62 15.84 -10.39
CA ILE A 234 -18.45 16.81 -9.31
C ILE A 234 -19.57 16.59 -8.31
N LEU A 235 -19.18 16.27 -7.08
CA LEU A 235 -20.04 16.24 -5.92
C LEU A 235 -20.03 17.63 -5.28
N ASP A 236 -21.17 18.32 -5.29
CA ASP A 236 -21.37 19.60 -4.64
C ASP A 236 -22.23 19.43 -3.39
N ASN A 237 -21.68 19.82 -2.24
CA ASN A 237 -22.32 19.81 -0.92
C ASN A 237 -22.60 21.22 -0.38
N SER A 238 -22.69 22.23 -1.25
CA SER A 238 -23.02 23.61 -0.87
C SER A 238 -24.45 23.76 -0.35
N THR A 239 -25.35 22.85 -0.74
CA THR A 239 -26.74 22.81 -0.28
C THR A 239 -26.96 21.65 0.68
N LEU A 240 -28.10 21.68 1.40
CA LEU A 240 -28.52 20.58 2.28
C LEU A 240 -28.71 19.24 1.54
N CYS A 241 -28.81 19.26 0.20
CA CYS A 241 -28.93 18.07 -0.64
C CYS A 241 -27.69 17.97 -1.54
N PRO A 242 -26.76 17.03 -1.29
CA PRO A 242 -25.60 16.88 -2.16
C PRO A 242 -26.05 16.56 -3.58
N THR A 243 -25.45 17.22 -4.56
CA THR A 243 -25.72 16.97 -5.98
C THR A 243 -24.48 16.42 -6.66
N LEU A 244 -24.68 15.46 -7.56
CA LEU A 244 -23.61 14.82 -8.31
C LEU A 244 -23.81 15.06 -9.81
N THR A 245 -22.86 15.77 -10.43
CA THR A 245 -22.92 16.14 -11.84
C THR A 245 -21.82 15.44 -12.64
N GLU A 246 -22.19 14.59 -13.59
CA GLU A 246 -21.23 13.94 -14.50
C GLU A 246 -20.61 15.01 -15.43
N ARG A 247 -19.28 15.00 -15.57
CA ARG A 247 -18.53 15.97 -16.37
C ARG A 247 -17.82 15.34 -17.55
N SER A 248 -17.24 14.17 -17.38
CA SER A 248 -16.58 13.45 -18.46
C SER A 248 -16.71 11.94 -18.32
N VAL A 249 -16.71 11.27 -19.47
CA VAL A 249 -16.73 9.81 -19.59
C VAL A 249 -15.66 9.41 -20.60
N THR A 250 -14.80 8.49 -20.21
CA THR A 250 -13.75 7.91 -21.05
C THR A 250 -13.95 6.39 -21.11
N ASN A 251 -14.00 5.83 -22.32
CA ASN A 251 -14.08 4.39 -22.50
C ASN A 251 -12.69 3.76 -22.35
N LEU A 252 -12.58 2.76 -21.48
CA LEU A 252 -11.39 1.96 -21.29
C LEU A 252 -11.43 0.73 -22.21
N LEU A 253 -10.27 0.33 -22.75
CA LEU A 253 -10.16 -0.85 -23.61
C LEU A 253 -10.38 -2.17 -22.84
N SER A 254 -10.12 -2.16 -21.55
CA SER A 254 -10.27 -3.30 -20.63
C SER A 254 -10.62 -2.81 -19.23
N ALA A 255 -11.03 -3.72 -18.36
CA ALA A 255 -11.47 -3.40 -17.01
C ALA A 255 -10.36 -2.77 -16.17
N CYS A 256 -10.68 -1.70 -15.45
CA CYS A 256 -9.78 -1.09 -14.47
C CYS A 256 -9.53 -2.06 -13.31
N THR A 257 -8.26 -2.34 -13.01
CA THR A 257 -7.86 -3.24 -11.92
C THR A 257 -7.64 -2.48 -10.62
N THR A 258 -6.93 -1.35 -10.67
CA THR A 258 -6.73 -0.43 -9.53
C THR A 258 -6.64 1.01 -10.01
N MET A 259 -7.00 1.95 -9.13
CA MET A 259 -7.04 3.38 -9.40
C MET A 259 -6.72 4.16 -8.13
N ASN A 260 -5.80 5.11 -8.25
CA ASN A 260 -5.45 6.07 -7.20
C ASN A 260 -5.52 7.50 -7.74
N MET A 261 -5.70 8.45 -6.84
CA MET A 261 -5.69 9.87 -7.17
C MET A 261 -4.71 10.61 -6.27
N ALA A 262 -3.99 11.56 -6.84
CA ALA A 262 -3.06 12.43 -6.12
C ALA A 262 -3.20 13.88 -6.57
N SER A 263 -2.96 14.81 -5.64
CA SER A 263 -2.90 16.24 -5.94
C SER A 263 -1.48 16.66 -6.34
N CYS A 264 -1.34 17.54 -7.31
CA CYS A 264 -0.05 18.08 -7.77
C CYS A 264 -0.11 19.60 -7.72
N GLU A 265 0.83 20.25 -7.04
CA GLU A 265 0.96 21.71 -7.07
C GLU A 265 1.79 22.13 -8.29
N VAL A 266 1.25 23.03 -9.10
CA VAL A 266 1.92 23.57 -10.29
C VAL A 266 1.86 25.10 -10.27
N THR A 267 2.90 25.75 -10.79
CA THR A 267 3.01 27.21 -10.85
C THR A 267 2.59 27.73 -12.22
N VAL A 268 1.45 28.40 -12.28
CA VAL A 268 0.93 29.01 -13.51
C VAL A 268 1.00 30.53 -13.37
N GLY A 269 1.85 31.15 -14.19
CA GLY A 269 2.24 32.55 -14.04
C GLY A 269 2.84 32.81 -12.65
N ASN A 270 2.19 33.70 -11.88
CA ASN A 270 2.59 34.05 -10.51
C ASN A 270 1.79 33.32 -9.42
N SER A 271 0.93 32.37 -9.79
CA SER A 271 0.01 31.71 -8.85
C SER A 271 0.28 30.20 -8.80
N LYS A 272 0.29 29.65 -7.58
CA LYS A 272 0.28 28.19 -7.38
C LYS A 272 -1.14 27.67 -7.48
N ILE A 273 -1.34 26.65 -8.30
CA ILE A 273 -2.63 25.96 -8.46
C ILE A 273 -2.47 24.47 -8.21
N THR A 274 -3.46 23.86 -7.58
CA THR A 274 -3.49 22.42 -7.34
C THR A 274 -4.26 21.72 -8.45
N LYS A 275 -3.64 20.77 -9.12
CA LYS A 275 -4.23 19.89 -10.13
C LYS A 275 -4.39 18.47 -9.58
N GLN A 276 -5.26 17.68 -10.19
CA GLN A 276 -5.56 16.33 -9.75
C GLN A 276 -5.14 15.33 -10.82
N LEU A 277 -4.39 14.32 -10.40
CA LEU A 277 -3.86 13.25 -11.24
C LEU A 277 -4.55 11.94 -10.87
N VAL A 278 -5.00 11.20 -11.86
CA VAL A 278 -5.61 9.88 -11.70
C VAL A 278 -4.67 8.85 -12.31
N ILE A 279 -4.12 7.98 -11.48
CA ILE A 279 -3.26 6.89 -11.90
C ILE A 279 -4.09 5.61 -11.88
N LEU A 280 -4.15 4.91 -13.00
CA LEU A 280 -4.88 3.65 -13.09
C LEU A 280 -4.09 2.59 -13.84
N SER A 281 -4.48 1.34 -13.60
CA SER A 281 -4.06 0.20 -14.41
C SER A 281 -5.26 -0.58 -14.89
N ARG A 282 -5.05 -1.41 -15.91
CA ARG A 282 -6.11 -2.17 -16.55
C ARG A 282 -5.72 -3.63 -16.70
N MET A 283 -6.73 -4.48 -16.82
CA MET A 283 -6.55 -5.88 -17.14
C MET A 283 -5.87 -6.03 -18.51
N ASP A 284 -4.94 -6.97 -18.60
CA ASP A 284 -4.09 -7.29 -19.75
C ASP A 284 -3.25 -6.11 -20.25
N PHE A 285 -2.98 -5.13 -19.37
CA PHE A 285 -2.19 -3.96 -19.69
C PHE A 285 -1.09 -3.74 -18.64
N THR A 286 0.17 -3.94 -19.07
CA THR A 286 1.37 -3.82 -18.22
C THR A 286 1.85 -2.39 -18.04
N HIS A 287 0.98 -1.40 -18.24
CA HIS A 287 1.34 0.00 -18.04
C HIS A 287 0.44 0.64 -16.99
N LEU A 288 1.03 1.56 -16.24
CA LEU A 288 0.27 2.55 -15.48
C LEU A 288 -0.07 3.71 -16.41
N VAL A 289 -1.33 4.13 -16.40
CA VAL A 289 -1.81 5.28 -17.18
C VAL A 289 -2.08 6.41 -16.20
N CYS A 290 -1.56 7.59 -16.50
CA CYS A 290 -1.82 8.79 -15.72
C CYS A 290 -2.69 9.77 -16.51
N TYR A 291 -3.81 10.15 -15.91
CA TYR A 291 -4.70 11.19 -16.43
C TYR A 291 -4.62 12.45 -15.58
N LEU A 292 -4.62 13.61 -16.23
CA LEU A 292 -4.83 14.90 -15.59
C LEU A 292 -6.32 15.28 -15.70
N ILE A 293 -6.90 15.78 -14.62
CA ILE A 293 -8.22 16.45 -14.66
C ILE A 293 -7.99 17.90 -15.06
N ASP A 294 -8.44 18.28 -16.25
CA ASP A 294 -8.33 19.64 -16.77
C ASP A 294 -9.36 20.60 -16.14
N GLU A 295 -9.31 21.87 -16.55
CA GLU A 295 -10.21 22.92 -16.02
C GLU A 295 -11.68 22.68 -16.37
N ASN A 296 -11.94 21.95 -17.46
CA ASN A 296 -13.27 21.54 -17.87
C ASN A 296 -13.70 20.22 -17.21
N SER A 297 -12.93 19.72 -16.24
CA SER A 297 -13.15 18.43 -15.57
C SER A 297 -13.14 17.23 -16.52
N LYS A 298 -12.38 17.34 -17.62
CA LYS A 298 -12.11 16.24 -18.55
C LYS A 298 -10.79 15.57 -18.22
N LEU A 299 -10.73 14.28 -18.48
CA LEU A 299 -9.52 13.47 -18.33
C LEU A 299 -8.66 13.60 -19.57
N GLN A 300 -7.42 14.01 -19.39
CA GLN A 300 -6.41 14.05 -20.44
C GLN A 300 -5.29 13.07 -20.10
N ASN A 301 -4.96 12.13 -21.00
CA ASN A 301 -3.86 11.19 -20.76
C ASN A 301 -2.53 11.91 -20.95
N ILE A 302 -1.79 12.08 -19.87
CA ILE A 302 -0.54 12.85 -19.87
C ILE A 302 0.68 11.95 -20.08
N PHE A 303 0.70 10.76 -19.51
CA PHE A 303 1.78 9.80 -19.70
C PHE A 303 1.35 8.38 -19.33
N ASN A 304 2.13 7.42 -19.85
CA ASN A 304 2.10 6.04 -19.40
C ASN A 304 3.46 5.65 -18.83
N ILE A 305 3.49 4.72 -17.88
CA ILE A 305 4.71 4.08 -17.40
C ILE A 305 4.62 2.60 -17.76
N ALA A 306 5.52 2.14 -18.62
CA ALA A 306 5.65 0.72 -18.95
C ALA A 306 6.29 -0.02 -17.78
N LEU A 307 5.63 -1.09 -17.33
CA LEU A 307 6.13 -1.96 -16.27
C LEU A 307 6.81 -3.22 -16.83
N ASN A 308 6.80 -3.42 -18.14
CA ASN A 308 7.39 -4.55 -18.84
C ASN A 308 8.68 -4.12 -19.56
N ASN A 309 9.77 -4.03 -18.82
CA ASN A 309 11.09 -3.83 -19.44
C ASN A 309 11.71 -5.17 -19.86
N ALA A 310 12.78 -5.14 -20.67
CA ALA A 310 13.48 -6.35 -21.12
C ALA A 310 14.11 -7.21 -19.99
N GLN A 311 14.04 -6.75 -18.72
CA GLN A 311 14.46 -7.48 -17.52
C GLN A 311 13.35 -8.37 -16.93
N PHE A 312 12.12 -8.31 -17.44
CA PHE A 312 11.03 -9.18 -17.00
C PHE A 312 11.09 -10.51 -17.74
N SER A 313 10.71 -11.58 -17.06
CA SER A 313 10.42 -12.85 -17.72
C SER A 313 9.35 -12.61 -18.79
N THR A 314 9.35 -13.40 -19.86
CA THR A 314 8.37 -13.37 -20.96
C THR A 314 6.90 -13.58 -20.53
N HIS A 315 6.62 -13.68 -19.22
CA HIS A 315 5.30 -13.93 -18.68
C HIS A 315 4.54 -12.61 -18.49
N SER A 316 3.47 -12.44 -19.25
CA SER A 316 2.48 -11.39 -19.05
C SER A 316 1.93 -11.46 -17.62
N PHE A 317 1.95 -10.33 -16.91
CA PHE A 317 1.33 -10.18 -15.60
C PHE A 317 0.30 -9.05 -15.64
N ASN A 318 -0.64 -9.07 -14.70
CA ASN A 318 -1.58 -8.00 -14.47
C ASN A 318 -1.16 -7.18 -13.24
N VAL A 319 -1.36 -5.86 -13.31
CA VAL A 319 -1.30 -5.03 -12.11
C VAL A 319 -2.58 -5.26 -11.31
N ARG A 320 -2.42 -5.71 -10.06
CA ARG A 320 -3.54 -6.03 -9.16
C ARG A 320 -3.85 -4.89 -8.21
N ASP A 321 -2.82 -4.27 -7.65
CA ASP A 321 -2.98 -3.14 -6.75
C ASP A 321 -1.80 -2.18 -6.86
N VAL A 322 -2.04 -0.91 -6.52
CA VAL A 322 -1.06 0.18 -6.55
C VAL A 322 -1.26 1.01 -5.29
N GLU A 323 -0.17 1.34 -4.61
CA GLU A 323 -0.19 2.27 -3.48
C GLU A 323 0.73 3.46 -3.79
N ILE A 324 0.22 4.68 -3.59
CA ILE A 324 1.03 5.91 -3.69
C ILE A 324 1.70 6.15 -2.34
N ILE A 325 3.03 6.24 -2.35
CA ILE A 325 3.84 6.40 -1.14
C ILE A 325 4.49 7.77 -1.13
N ASN A 326 4.13 8.55 -0.11
CA ASN A 326 4.76 9.80 0.25
C ASN A 326 5.52 9.60 1.55
N ALA A 327 6.82 9.34 1.47
CA ALA A 327 7.62 9.03 2.66
C ALA A 327 7.73 10.20 3.65
N GLN A 328 7.50 11.45 3.22
CA GLN A 328 7.61 12.65 4.06
C GLN A 328 6.27 13.25 4.51
N ASP A 329 5.17 12.94 3.81
CA ASP A 329 3.85 13.43 4.17
C ASP A 329 2.93 12.26 4.52
N TYR A 330 2.69 12.11 5.81
CA TYR A 330 1.81 11.09 6.36
C TYR A 330 0.34 11.49 6.33
N SER A 331 -0.01 12.59 5.64
CA SER A 331 -1.39 12.94 5.40
C SER A 331 -2.13 11.81 4.67
N ASN A 332 -3.43 11.70 4.95
CA ASN A 332 -4.31 10.72 4.28
C ASN A 332 -4.56 11.07 2.80
N THR A 333 -4.08 12.22 2.33
CA THR A 333 -4.26 12.69 0.95
C THR A 333 -2.97 12.50 0.16
N PRO A 334 -2.96 11.63 -0.87
CA PRO A 334 -1.78 11.47 -1.71
C PRO A 334 -1.44 12.78 -2.43
N ILE A 335 -0.21 13.22 -2.29
CA ILE A 335 0.38 14.36 -2.99
C ILE A 335 1.42 13.85 -3.98
N PHE A 336 1.43 14.39 -5.18
CA PHE A 336 2.46 14.17 -6.17
C PHE A 336 3.60 15.16 -5.95
N SER A 337 4.77 14.65 -5.56
CA SER A 337 5.97 15.46 -5.38
C SER A 337 7.23 14.69 -5.80
N HIS A 338 8.39 15.35 -5.77
CA HIS A 338 9.68 14.78 -6.17
C HIS A 338 10.12 13.54 -5.36
N ASN A 339 9.52 13.31 -4.19
CA ASN A 339 9.79 12.17 -3.31
C ASN A 339 8.71 11.07 -3.38
N THR A 340 7.68 11.27 -4.20
CA THR A 340 6.57 10.34 -4.36
C THR A 340 6.96 9.21 -5.30
N PHE A 341 6.66 7.98 -4.91
CA PHE A 341 6.83 6.81 -5.76
C PHE A 341 5.64 5.87 -5.58
N LEU A 342 5.51 4.92 -6.51
CA LEU A 342 4.44 3.93 -6.50
C LEU A 342 4.99 2.56 -6.13
N ALA A 343 4.25 1.84 -5.30
CA ALA A 343 4.41 0.41 -5.13
C ALA A 343 3.33 -0.31 -5.94
N VAL A 344 3.72 -1.28 -6.75
CA VAL A 344 2.83 -1.99 -7.69
C VAL A 344 2.84 -3.49 -7.41
N ALA A 345 1.71 -4.03 -6.97
CA ALA A 345 1.52 -5.46 -6.77
C ALA A 345 1.06 -6.13 -8.07
N THR A 346 1.74 -7.20 -8.47
CA THR A 346 1.50 -7.91 -9.74
C THR A 346 0.86 -9.28 -9.54
N SER A 347 0.19 -9.80 -10.57
CA SER A 347 -0.38 -11.15 -10.58
C SER A 347 0.63 -12.24 -10.98
N HIS A 348 1.93 -12.01 -10.80
CA HIS A 348 2.96 -12.95 -11.22
C HIS A 348 2.83 -14.26 -10.42
N VAL A 349 2.95 -15.41 -11.09
CA VAL A 349 2.80 -16.75 -10.52
C VAL A 349 4.15 -17.48 -10.62
N PRO A 350 4.60 -18.22 -9.60
CA PRO A 350 3.87 -18.64 -8.38
C PRO A 350 3.87 -17.62 -7.23
N TYR A 351 4.73 -16.60 -7.29
CA TYR A 351 4.82 -15.57 -6.25
C TYR A 351 4.67 -14.18 -6.84
N MET A 352 4.04 -13.30 -6.06
CA MET A 352 3.83 -11.90 -6.39
C MET A 352 5.17 -11.19 -6.61
N ARG A 353 5.25 -10.33 -7.62
CA ARG A 353 6.32 -9.32 -7.72
C ARG A 353 5.80 -7.98 -7.25
N LEU A 354 6.62 -7.27 -6.48
CA LEU A 354 6.38 -5.88 -6.10
C LEU A 354 7.31 -4.98 -6.91
N VAL A 355 6.75 -4.13 -7.76
CA VAL A 355 7.53 -3.20 -8.59
C VAL A 355 7.46 -1.81 -7.96
N LEU A 356 8.61 -1.23 -7.63
CA LEU A 356 8.71 0.16 -7.20
C LEU A 356 8.97 1.05 -8.40
N VAL A 357 8.16 2.09 -8.56
CA VAL A 357 8.13 2.93 -9.75
C VAL A 357 8.25 4.40 -9.37
N GLU A 358 9.21 5.08 -9.98
CA GLU A 358 9.36 6.52 -9.89
C GLU A 358 8.31 7.22 -10.75
N LEU A 359 7.74 8.32 -10.26
CA LEU A 359 6.86 9.16 -11.06
C LEU A 359 7.70 10.15 -11.89
N PRO A 360 7.44 10.29 -13.21
CA PRO A 360 8.10 11.30 -14.04
C PRO A 360 7.85 12.70 -13.51
N ASP A 361 8.83 13.59 -13.57
CA ASP A 361 8.55 15.01 -13.31
C ASP A 361 7.75 15.59 -14.47
N ILE A 362 6.48 15.88 -14.18
CA ILE A 362 5.51 16.42 -15.13
C ILE A 362 5.16 17.87 -14.79
N THR A 363 5.76 18.43 -13.74
CA THR A 363 5.42 19.77 -13.23
C THR A 363 5.66 20.80 -14.32
N GLU A 364 6.85 20.80 -14.91
CA GLU A 364 7.22 21.70 -16.01
C GLU A 364 6.33 21.51 -17.25
N ALA A 365 5.96 20.27 -17.58
CA ALA A 365 5.09 19.97 -18.71
C ALA A 365 3.68 20.55 -18.49
N ILE A 366 3.12 20.38 -17.29
CA ILE A 366 1.82 20.96 -16.92
C ILE A 366 1.89 22.49 -16.89
N GLU A 367 2.94 23.05 -16.29
CA GLU A 367 3.15 24.51 -16.23
C GLU A 367 3.25 25.12 -17.63
N SER A 368 4.01 24.49 -18.53
CA SER A 368 4.14 24.93 -19.92
C SER A 368 2.80 24.91 -20.68
N TYR A 369 1.97 23.88 -20.45
CA TYR A 369 0.66 23.75 -21.05
C TYR A 369 -0.31 24.87 -20.62
N TYR A 370 -0.22 25.31 -19.35
CA TYR A 370 -1.07 26.38 -18.84
C TYR A 370 -0.52 27.79 -19.06
N ASN A 371 0.81 27.94 -19.23
CA ASN A 371 1.46 29.23 -19.45
C ASN A 371 1.52 29.65 -20.93
N SER A 372 1.19 28.77 -21.88
CA SER A 372 1.12 29.16 -23.30
C SER A 372 -0.03 30.14 -23.53
N GLU A 373 0.25 31.37 -23.96
CA GLU A 373 -0.73 32.46 -24.20
C GLU A 373 -1.72 32.22 -25.38
N GLY A 374 -1.89 30.98 -25.83
CA GLY A 374 -2.86 30.57 -26.83
C GLY A 374 -4.01 29.76 -26.22
N THR A 375 -5.06 29.51 -27.01
CA THR A 375 -6.00 28.43 -26.68
C THR A 375 -5.18 27.16 -26.43
N PRO A 376 -5.38 26.44 -25.31
CA PRO A 376 -4.59 25.25 -25.01
C PRO A 376 -4.79 24.26 -26.15
N ASP A 377 -3.78 24.16 -27.00
CA ASP A 377 -3.82 23.28 -28.15
C ASP A 377 -3.64 21.87 -27.59
N THR A 378 -4.75 21.10 -27.54
CA THR A 378 -4.78 19.71 -27.09
C THR A 378 -3.80 18.80 -27.85
N SER A 379 -3.20 19.29 -28.94
CA SER A 379 -2.13 18.62 -29.69
C SER A 379 -0.74 18.69 -29.04
N SER A 380 -0.53 19.54 -28.03
CA SER A 380 0.78 19.80 -27.41
C SER A 380 1.19 18.80 -26.31
N MET A 381 0.25 18.22 -25.56
CA MET A 381 0.53 17.12 -24.63
C MET A 381 0.45 15.78 -25.38
N GLN A 382 1.51 15.47 -26.13
CA GLN A 382 1.67 14.10 -26.63
C GLN A 382 1.88 13.15 -25.45
N THR A 383 1.01 12.14 -25.34
CA THR A 383 1.15 11.09 -24.32
C THR A 383 2.48 10.36 -24.51
N HIS A 384 3.43 10.59 -23.60
CA HIS A 384 4.71 9.90 -23.60
C HIS A 384 4.61 8.59 -22.80
N THR A 385 5.26 7.53 -23.28
CA THR A 385 5.38 6.28 -22.53
C THR A 385 6.80 6.13 -22.03
N TYR A 386 6.96 6.20 -20.71
CA TYR A 386 8.24 6.04 -20.04
C TYR A 386 8.56 4.56 -19.83
N TYR A 387 9.78 4.15 -20.18
CA TYR A 387 10.27 2.78 -20.05
C TYR A 387 11.38 2.65 -19.00
N ASP A 388 11.77 3.74 -18.33
CA ASP A 388 12.97 3.83 -17.49
C ASP A 388 12.64 4.20 -16.03
N LYS A 389 11.38 4.03 -15.61
CA LYS A 389 10.89 4.49 -14.30
C LYS A 389 10.78 3.41 -13.25
N ILE A 390 11.14 2.17 -13.57
CA ILE A 390 11.21 1.11 -12.56
C ILE A 390 12.46 1.32 -11.72
N MET A 391 12.27 1.58 -10.42
CA MET A 391 13.35 1.67 -9.46
C MET A 391 13.79 0.29 -9.01
N ARG A 392 12.84 -0.60 -8.67
CA ARG A 392 13.11 -1.95 -8.18
C ARG A 392 12.02 -2.93 -8.61
N ASN A 393 12.41 -4.18 -8.81
CA ASN A 393 11.51 -5.31 -9.03
C ASN A 393 11.78 -6.36 -7.96
N ILE A 394 11.04 -6.26 -6.86
CA ILE A 394 11.23 -7.08 -5.67
C ILE A 394 10.53 -8.42 -5.89
N ALA A 395 11.31 -9.50 -5.78
CA ALA A 395 10.77 -10.85 -5.66
C ALA A 395 10.23 -11.04 -4.24
N THR A 396 8.95 -11.41 -4.11
CA THR A 396 8.35 -11.69 -2.80
C THR A 396 8.14 -13.18 -2.60
N GLN A 397 7.88 -13.57 -1.36
CA GLN A 397 7.46 -14.92 -0.96
C GLN A 397 5.94 -15.06 -0.86
N ILE A 398 5.18 -14.07 -1.35
CA ILE A 398 3.73 -14.01 -1.24
C ILE A 398 3.11 -14.87 -2.35
N PRO A 399 2.46 -16.00 -2.04
CA PRO A 399 1.91 -16.90 -3.05
C PRO A 399 0.83 -16.21 -3.89
N GLN A 400 0.76 -16.59 -5.17
CA GLN A 400 -0.25 -16.12 -6.12
C GLN A 400 -0.78 -17.26 -6.98
N ASP A 401 -2.06 -17.18 -7.29
CA ASP A 401 -2.77 -17.93 -8.31
C ASP A 401 -3.48 -16.99 -9.29
N SER A 402 -4.21 -17.54 -10.27
CA SER A 402 -4.91 -16.74 -11.28
C SER A 402 -6.03 -15.85 -10.74
N TYR A 403 -6.54 -16.13 -9.54
CA TYR A 403 -7.64 -15.46 -8.87
C TYR A 403 -7.19 -14.57 -7.69
N SER A 404 -5.90 -14.56 -7.36
CA SER A 404 -5.34 -13.71 -6.32
C SER A 404 -5.62 -12.23 -6.59
N GLN A 405 -6.01 -11.54 -5.52
CA GLN A 405 -6.32 -10.12 -5.50
C GLN A 405 -5.64 -9.53 -4.26
N PRO A 406 -4.30 -9.36 -4.28
CA PRO A 406 -3.61 -8.76 -3.15
C PRO A 406 -4.15 -7.34 -2.90
N VAL A 407 -4.26 -6.97 -1.62
CA VAL A 407 -4.60 -5.62 -1.19
C VAL A 407 -3.43 -5.07 -0.39
N MET A 408 -2.93 -3.91 -0.77
CA MET A 408 -1.68 -3.37 -0.26
C MET A 408 -1.89 -1.99 0.39
N LYS A 409 -1.25 -1.78 1.54
CA LYS A 409 -1.31 -0.51 2.27
C LYS A 409 0.06 -0.14 2.84
N TYR A 410 0.44 1.13 2.72
CA TYR A 410 1.67 1.64 3.31
C TYR A 410 1.44 2.04 4.77
N ILE A 411 2.36 1.62 5.66
CA ILE A 411 2.33 1.97 7.07
C ILE A 411 3.58 2.78 7.41
N PRO A 412 3.46 4.11 7.53
CA PRO A 412 4.59 4.99 7.81
C PRO A 412 5.44 4.59 9.02
N LYS A 413 4.81 4.22 10.15
CA LYS A 413 5.54 3.86 11.38
C LYS A 413 6.35 2.57 11.24
N CYS A 414 5.93 1.66 10.35
CA CYS A 414 6.69 0.45 10.04
C CYS A 414 7.78 0.71 9.00
N GLY A 415 7.69 1.76 8.20
CA GLY A 415 8.61 2.00 7.08
C GLY A 415 8.44 1.00 5.93
N GLY A 416 7.24 0.42 5.76
CA GLY A 416 7.01 -0.60 4.73
C GLY A 416 5.54 -0.84 4.40
N LEU A 417 5.30 -1.91 3.65
CA LEU A 417 3.97 -2.27 3.16
C LEU A 417 3.41 -3.45 3.92
N VAL A 418 2.10 -3.44 4.14
CA VAL A 418 1.33 -4.61 4.54
C VAL A 418 0.49 -5.07 3.36
N VAL A 419 0.53 -6.36 3.08
CA VAL A 419 -0.16 -6.99 1.95
C VAL A 419 -1.07 -8.09 2.46
N GLY A 420 -2.37 -7.96 2.20
CA GLY A 420 -3.33 -9.06 2.36
C GLY A 420 -3.22 -10.02 1.18
N GLY A 421 -2.82 -11.26 1.44
CA GLY A 421 -2.69 -12.32 0.43
C GLY A 421 -3.75 -13.41 0.53
N ASP A 422 -3.59 -14.46 -0.27
CA ASP A 422 -4.53 -15.59 -0.27
C ASP A 422 -4.33 -16.57 0.89
N ALA A 423 -3.16 -16.53 1.55
CA ALA A 423 -2.84 -17.40 2.67
C ALA A 423 -2.60 -16.66 3.99
N SER A 424 -2.18 -15.41 3.97
CA SER A 424 -1.88 -14.66 5.21
C SER A 424 -1.81 -13.15 4.95
N ILE A 425 -1.47 -12.41 6.00
CA ILE A 425 -1.02 -11.03 5.93
C ILE A 425 0.51 -11.06 5.85
N TYR A 426 1.09 -10.26 4.97
CA TYR A 426 2.53 -10.19 4.76
C TYR A 426 3.03 -8.78 4.97
N ALA A 427 4.28 -8.66 5.43
CA ALA A 427 5.01 -7.40 5.45
C ALA A 427 6.06 -7.39 4.35
N ILE A 428 6.35 -6.20 3.81
CA ILE A 428 7.42 -5.99 2.84
C ILE A 428 8.27 -4.80 3.28
N ASP A 429 9.56 -5.06 3.46
CA ASP A 429 10.59 -4.04 3.61
C ASP A 429 10.98 -3.52 2.22
N LEU A 430 10.69 -2.24 1.95
CA LEU A 430 10.97 -1.61 0.67
C LEU A 430 12.46 -1.32 0.44
N HIS A 431 13.22 -1.15 1.53
CA HIS A 431 14.65 -0.86 1.50
C HIS A 431 15.47 -2.13 1.24
N ASN A 432 15.09 -3.25 1.88
CA ASN A 432 15.80 -4.52 1.69
C ASN A 432 15.19 -5.38 0.58
N GLY A 433 13.95 -5.11 0.18
CA GLY A 433 13.19 -5.96 -0.73
C GLY A 433 12.80 -7.29 -0.09
N GLU A 434 12.81 -7.40 1.23
CA GLU A 434 12.44 -8.63 1.93
C GLU A 434 10.93 -8.65 2.17
N SER A 435 10.32 -9.83 2.07
CA SER A 435 8.93 -10.05 2.42
C SER A 435 8.79 -11.28 3.31
N TRP A 436 7.98 -11.18 4.34
CA TRP A 436 7.71 -12.28 5.27
C TRP A 436 6.24 -12.28 5.69
N GLU A 437 5.78 -13.39 6.24
CA GLU A 437 4.47 -13.47 6.86
C GLU A 437 4.45 -12.61 8.13
N LEU A 438 3.52 -11.64 8.19
CA LEU A 438 3.45 -10.71 9.31
C LEU A 438 2.73 -11.36 10.49
N GLU A 439 3.43 -11.44 11.62
CA GLU A 439 2.82 -11.86 12.87
C GLU A 439 1.85 -10.79 13.39
N VAL A 440 0.56 -11.07 13.24
CA VAL A 440 -0.51 -10.25 13.82
C VAL A 440 -1.22 -11.08 14.88
N ALA A 441 -1.16 -10.64 16.13
CA ALA A 441 -1.83 -11.35 17.22
C ALA A 441 -3.33 -11.53 16.92
N GLY A 442 -3.85 -12.74 17.11
CA GLY A 442 -5.25 -13.07 16.85
C GLY A 442 -5.61 -13.34 15.38
N TYR A 443 -4.66 -13.20 14.45
CA TYR A 443 -4.81 -13.66 13.08
C TYR A 443 -4.47 -15.15 12.97
N THR A 444 -5.22 -15.90 12.17
CA THR A 444 -4.94 -17.31 11.91
C THR A 444 -4.33 -17.46 10.51
N PRO A 445 -3.08 -17.95 10.39
CA PRO A 445 -2.48 -18.27 9.10
C PRO A 445 -3.32 -19.25 8.28
N GLY A 446 -3.26 -19.14 6.95
CA GLY A 446 -4.02 -19.94 5.99
C GLY A 446 -5.35 -19.31 5.56
N GLU A 447 -5.71 -18.12 6.07
CA GLU A 447 -6.94 -17.43 5.71
C GLU A 447 -6.73 -16.43 4.57
N ARG A 448 -7.56 -16.53 3.51
CA ARG A 448 -7.54 -15.55 2.42
C ARG A 448 -8.05 -14.20 2.89
N VAL A 449 -7.23 -13.16 2.77
CA VAL A 449 -7.62 -11.77 3.03
C VAL A 449 -8.50 -11.26 1.89
N LYS A 450 -9.64 -10.64 2.24
CA LYS A 450 -10.62 -10.06 1.30
C LYS A 450 -10.65 -8.54 1.33
N SER A 451 -10.40 -7.96 2.49
CA SER A 451 -10.31 -6.52 2.69
C SER A 451 -9.24 -6.19 3.70
N LEU A 452 -8.47 -5.15 3.43
CA LEU A 452 -7.45 -4.59 4.30
C LEU A 452 -7.58 -3.07 4.22
N ASP A 453 -7.65 -2.43 5.37
CA ASP A 453 -7.53 -0.98 5.47
C ASP A 453 -6.64 -0.56 6.64
N VAL A 454 -6.06 0.62 6.54
CA VAL A 454 -5.11 1.14 7.53
C VAL A 454 -5.44 2.59 7.84
N ASP A 455 -5.62 2.90 9.12
CA ASP A 455 -5.50 4.28 9.58
C ASP A 455 -4.02 4.62 9.74
N ARG A 456 -3.49 5.41 8.81
CA ARG A 456 -2.07 5.77 8.75
C ARG A 456 -1.62 6.54 10.00
N VAL A 457 -2.51 7.30 10.63
CA VAL A 457 -2.20 8.17 11.77
C VAL A 457 -2.09 7.35 13.06
N SER A 458 -3.14 6.59 13.38
CA SER A 458 -3.13 5.73 14.58
C SER A 458 -2.31 4.45 14.39
N SER A 459 -2.01 4.09 13.13
CA SER A 459 -1.34 2.84 12.74
C SER A 459 -2.11 1.60 13.18
N VAL A 460 -3.44 1.68 13.05
CA VAL A 460 -4.36 0.57 13.23
C VAL A 460 -4.65 -0.04 11.87
N ILE A 461 -4.61 -1.36 11.80
CA ILE A 461 -4.98 -2.14 10.62
C ILE A 461 -6.31 -2.84 10.89
N SER A 462 -7.15 -2.93 9.86
CA SER A 462 -8.36 -3.73 9.89
C SER A 462 -8.34 -4.74 8.75
N VAL A 463 -8.66 -6.00 9.07
CA VAL A 463 -8.52 -7.13 8.14
C VAL A 463 -9.81 -7.94 8.15
N GLY A 464 -10.32 -8.23 6.95
CA GLY A 464 -11.47 -9.11 6.75
C GLY A 464 -11.07 -10.32 5.92
N THR A 465 -11.43 -11.52 6.37
CA THR A 465 -11.02 -12.78 5.74
C THR A 465 -12.18 -13.53 5.08
N ALA A 466 -11.84 -14.44 4.17
CA ALA A 466 -12.80 -15.28 3.45
C ALA A 466 -13.55 -16.26 4.38
N SER A 467 -12.96 -16.59 5.53
CA SER A 467 -13.55 -17.40 6.60
C SER A 467 -14.51 -16.62 7.51
N LYS A 468 -14.85 -15.38 7.12
CA LYS A 468 -15.79 -14.49 7.81
C LYS A 468 -15.22 -13.89 9.10
N ASN A 469 -13.92 -13.98 9.33
CA ASN A 469 -13.30 -13.32 10.46
C ASN A 469 -12.97 -11.86 10.11
N VAL A 470 -13.11 -11.00 11.10
CA VAL A 470 -12.62 -9.62 11.09
C VAL A 470 -11.69 -9.42 12.26
N LEU A 471 -10.61 -8.69 12.02
CA LEU A 471 -9.55 -8.41 12.97
C LEU A 471 -9.21 -6.93 12.93
N VAL A 472 -9.03 -6.33 14.10
CA VAL A 472 -8.47 -5.00 14.29
C VAL A 472 -7.21 -5.15 15.11
N ALA A 473 -6.09 -4.67 14.58
CA ALA A 473 -4.79 -4.76 15.25
C ALA A 473 -4.08 -3.41 15.21
N LYS A 474 -3.30 -3.12 16.24
CA LYS A 474 -2.64 -1.83 16.42
C LYS A 474 -1.16 -2.04 16.72
N LEU A 475 -0.32 -1.18 16.15
CA LEU A 475 1.11 -1.12 16.46
C LEU A 475 1.39 -0.76 17.92
#